data_AF-A0A387HCS7-F1
#
_entry.id   AF-A0A387HCS7-F1
#
_cell.length_a   1.000
_cell.length_b   1.000
_cell.length_c   1.000
_cell.angle_alpha   90.00
_cell.angle_beta   90.00
_cell.angle_gamma   90.00
#
_symmetry.space_group_name_H-M   'P 1'
#
loop_
_entity.id
_entity.type
_entity.pdbx_description
1 polymer ?
#
loop_
_entity_poly.entity_id
_entity_poly.type
_entity_poly.pdbx_seq_one_letter_code
_entity_poly.pdbx_strand_id
1 'polypeptide(L)'
;MGEYMGEMGMTAESAETATGASETAAPKTVMAAPETAMAASEMAMTASLGTHRYPVAPGCELNVRSGPGTGYSIVDVLPLGASVPVNCQTPGTTVSGPYGTSNIWDNIGNGRFVADAYVKTGSDGYVAPRCG
;
A
#
# COMPACT_ATOMS: atom_id res chain seq x y z
N MET A 1 -40.15 42.08 -3.03
CA MET A 1 -39.65 41.09 -4.02
C MET A 1 -38.31 40.62 -3.49
N GLY A 2 -38.10 39.44 -2.94
CA GLY A 2 -38.92 38.26 -2.73
C GLY A 2 -37.94 37.16 -2.28
N GLU A 3 -38.23 36.55 -1.12
CA GLU A 3 -38.07 35.11 -0.81
C GLU A 3 -36.63 34.56 -0.70
N TYR A 4 -36.01 34.41 0.48
CA TYR A 4 -36.22 33.45 1.60
C TYR A 4 -36.15 31.94 1.25
N MET A 5 -35.16 31.30 1.89
CA MET A 5 -35.03 29.90 2.35
C MET A 5 -34.72 28.76 1.38
N GLY A 6 -33.60 28.10 1.72
CA GLY A 6 -33.14 26.79 1.25
C GLY A 6 -31.99 26.28 2.11
N GLU A 7 -32.18 26.32 3.44
CA GLU A 7 -31.29 25.75 4.46
C GLU A 7 -31.39 24.21 4.47
N MET A 8 -30.29 23.52 4.17
CA MET A 8 -29.96 22.18 4.66
C MET A 8 -28.45 22.22 4.93
N GLY A 9 -27.95 22.31 6.16
CA GLY A 9 -28.34 21.54 7.33
C GLY A 9 -27.36 20.38 7.47
N MET A 10 -26.30 20.58 8.26
CA MET A 10 -25.72 19.64 9.23
C MET A 10 -24.26 19.98 9.55
N THR A 11 -24.13 20.76 10.62
CA THR A 11 -22.95 20.95 11.48
C THR A 11 -22.80 19.78 12.47
N ALA A 12 -21.56 19.35 12.70
CA ALA A 12 -20.98 18.69 13.89
C ALA A 12 -19.78 17.85 13.38
N GLU A 13 -18.50 18.08 13.65
CA GLU A 13 -17.73 18.49 14.85
C GLU A 13 -18.03 17.68 16.13
N SER A 14 -16.94 17.05 16.62
CA SER A 14 -16.72 16.41 17.92
C SER A 14 -17.14 14.94 18.10
N ALA A 15 -16.13 14.07 18.25
CA ALA A 15 -15.93 13.35 19.52
C ALA A 15 -14.57 12.61 19.52
N GLU A 16 -13.62 13.19 20.25
CA GLU A 16 -12.50 12.50 20.88
C GLU A 16 -13.03 11.78 22.12
N THR A 17 -12.70 10.50 22.39
CA THR A 17 -12.59 10.03 23.79
C THR A 17 -11.77 8.74 23.92
N ALA A 18 -10.79 8.82 24.84
CA ALA A 18 -10.26 7.83 25.79
C ALA A 18 -9.88 6.41 25.32
N THR A 19 -8.63 5.98 25.48
CA THR A 19 -7.97 5.53 26.74
C THR A 19 -8.77 4.49 27.54
N GLY A 20 -8.18 3.30 27.65
CA GLY A 20 -8.66 2.20 28.46
C GLY A 20 -7.52 1.23 28.71
N ALA A 21 -6.73 1.50 29.74
CA ALA A 21 -5.74 0.59 30.28
C ALA A 21 -6.35 -0.27 31.40
N SER A 22 -5.99 -1.56 31.39
CA SER A 22 -5.69 -2.45 32.52
C SER A 22 -6.72 -2.66 33.65
N GLU A 23 -7.02 -3.93 33.99
CA GLU A 23 -6.47 -4.59 35.19
C GLU A 23 -7.05 -6.01 35.47
N THR A 24 -6.11 -6.94 35.64
CA THR A 24 -5.99 -7.98 36.69
C THR A 24 -7.22 -8.67 37.29
N ALA A 25 -7.30 -10.00 37.09
CA ALA A 25 -7.74 -10.94 38.12
C ALA A 25 -7.01 -12.29 37.97
N ALA A 26 -6.18 -12.61 38.97
CA ALA A 26 -5.50 -13.89 39.10
C ALA A 26 -6.45 -14.99 39.60
N PRO A 27 -6.34 -16.23 39.11
CA PRO A 27 -6.81 -17.39 39.86
C PRO A 27 -5.68 -18.02 40.68
N LYS A 28 -5.99 -18.31 41.94
CA LYS A 28 -5.15 -18.99 42.93
C LYS A 28 -4.75 -20.40 42.47
N THR A 29 -3.48 -20.71 42.75
CA THR A 29 -2.76 -21.98 42.69
C THR A 29 -3.59 -23.25 42.89
N VAL A 30 -3.45 -24.20 41.95
CA VAL A 30 -3.55 -25.65 42.22
C VAL A 30 -2.33 -26.31 41.59
N MET A 31 -1.54 -27.01 42.40
CA MET A 31 -0.35 -27.77 41.96
C MET A 31 -0.79 -29.15 41.45
N ALA A 32 -0.36 -29.52 40.23
CA ALA A 32 -0.11 -30.90 39.81
C ALA A 32 0.75 -30.88 38.52
N ALA A 33 1.96 -31.42 38.60
CA ALA A 33 2.88 -31.66 37.47
C ALA A 33 2.51 -32.99 36.75
N PRO A 34 3.16 -33.40 35.63
CA PRO A 34 4.03 -32.66 34.70
C PRO A 34 3.63 -32.82 33.20
N GLU A 35 4.12 -31.88 32.39
CA GLU A 35 4.70 -32.08 31.05
C GLU A 35 3.97 -32.94 30.00
N THR A 36 3.28 -32.26 29.07
CA THR A 36 3.42 -32.55 27.63
C THR A 36 3.32 -31.23 26.88
N ALA A 37 4.48 -30.73 26.47
CA ALA A 37 4.60 -29.65 25.53
C ALA A 37 4.17 -30.14 24.13
N MET A 38 3.28 -29.41 23.48
CA MET A 38 3.56 -28.83 22.15
C MET A 38 2.53 -27.74 21.86
N ALA A 39 2.97 -26.52 22.10
CA ALA A 39 2.41 -25.32 21.55
C ALA A 39 2.83 -25.19 20.09
N ALA A 40 1.88 -24.86 19.23
CA ALA A 40 2.05 -23.93 18.12
C ALA A 40 0.65 -23.50 17.69
N SER A 41 0.05 -22.62 18.50
CA SER A 41 -1.00 -21.73 17.98
C SER A 41 -0.27 -20.79 17.03
N GLU A 42 -0.32 -21.06 15.73
CA GLU A 42 0.12 -20.11 14.71
C GLU A 42 -0.79 -18.88 14.81
N MET A 43 -0.39 -17.95 15.68
CA MET A 43 -0.78 -16.56 15.53
C MET A 43 -0.20 -16.09 14.21
N ALA A 44 -0.97 -16.27 13.14
CA ALA A 44 -0.82 -15.53 11.92
C ALA A 44 -0.93 -14.04 12.30
N MET A 45 0.21 -13.42 12.60
CA MET A 45 0.34 -11.98 12.44
C MET A 45 0.18 -11.73 10.95
N THR A 46 -1.05 -11.46 10.53
CA THR A 46 -1.32 -10.78 9.28
C THR A 46 -0.65 -9.42 9.39
N ALA A 47 0.62 -9.37 8.97
CA ALA A 47 1.25 -8.12 8.61
C ALA A 47 0.40 -7.55 7.46
N SER A 48 -0.43 -6.57 7.75
CA SER A 48 -0.93 -5.66 6.74
C SER A 48 0.32 -4.95 6.21
N LEU A 49 0.93 -5.51 5.17
CA LEU A 49 1.88 -4.79 4.34
C LEU A 49 1.09 -3.63 3.76
N GLY A 50 1.11 -2.49 4.45
CA GLY A 50 0.62 -1.24 3.94
C GLY A 50 1.52 -0.87 2.77
N THR A 51 1.19 -1.37 1.59
CA THR A 51 1.90 -1.02 0.36
C THR A 51 1.66 0.45 0.12
N HIS A 52 2.72 1.25 0.27
CA HIS A 52 2.64 2.66 -0.05
C HIS A 52 2.18 2.82 -1.49
N ARG A 53 1.09 3.59 -1.65
CA ARG A 53 0.58 3.93 -2.97
C ARG A 53 1.20 5.24 -3.41
N TYR A 54 1.70 5.24 -4.63
CA TYR A 54 2.30 6.41 -5.24
C TYR A 54 1.43 6.85 -6.42
N PRO A 55 1.20 8.17 -6.57
CA PRO A 55 0.44 8.68 -7.69
C PRO A 55 1.27 8.57 -8.97
N VAL A 56 0.59 8.21 -10.06
CA VAL A 56 1.15 8.19 -11.41
C VAL A 56 1.20 9.61 -11.97
N ALA A 57 2.09 9.85 -12.93
CA ALA A 57 2.20 11.11 -13.64
C ALA A 57 0.84 11.60 -14.18
N PRO A 58 0.41 12.83 -13.83
CA PRO A 58 -0.83 13.38 -14.34
C PRO A 58 -0.71 13.65 -15.85
N GLY A 59 -1.76 13.34 -16.60
CA GLY A 59 -1.82 13.60 -18.04
C GLY A 59 -1.15 12.55 -18.93
N CYS A 60 -0.73 11.40 -18.38
CA CYS A 60 -0.25 10.26 -19.16
C CYS A 60 -0.95 8.97 -18.70
N GLU A 61 -1.23 8.08 -19.65
CA GLU A 61 -1.64 6.70 -19.35
C GLU A 61 -0.39 5.85 -19.05
N LEU A 62 -0.46 5.04 -17.99
CA LEU A 62 0.66 4.19 -17.58
C LEU A 62 0.39 2.74 -17.96
N ASN A 63 1.20 2.24 -18.89
CA ASN A 63 1.15 0.86 -19.34
C ASN A 63 1.70 -0.08 -18.27
N VAL A 64 0.86 -1.00 -17.82
CA VAL A 64 1.23 -2.10 -16.93
C VAL A 64 1.68 -3.28 -17.76
N ARG A 65 2.84 -3.85 -17.42
CA ARG A 65 3.45 -4.95 -18.16
C ARG A 65 3.55 -6.21 -17.32
N SER A 66 3.65 -7.36 -17.99
CA SER A 66 3.80 -8.67 -17.34
C SER A 66 5.19 -8.95 -16.79
N GLY A 67 6.13 -8.01 -16.93
CA GLY A 67 7.52 -8.20 -16.52
C GLY A 67 8.30 -6.89 -16.48
N PRO A 68 9.49 -6.90 -15.88
CA PRO A 68 10.32 -5.71 -15.73
C PRO A 68 11.07 -5.37 -17.01
N GLY A 69 10.39 -4.69 -17.93
CA GLY A 69 10.98 -4.27 -19.20
C GLY A 69 9.95 -3.87 -20.26
N THR A 70 10.38 -3.10 -21.25
CA THR A 70 9.53 -2.68 -22.37
C THR A 70 9.31 -3.78 -23.42
N GLY A 71 10.07 -4.87 -23.34
CA GLY A 71 9.89 -6.06 -24.19
C GLY A 71 8.74 -6.98 -23.75
N TYR A 72 8.19 -6.81 -22.54
CA TYR A 72 7.06 -7.61 -22.06
C TYR A 72 5.73 -7.06 -22.57
N SER A 73 4.75 -7.94 -22.75
CA SER A 73 3.39 -7.56 -23.16
C SER A 73 2.73 -6.64 -22.13
N ILE A 74 1.96 -5.68 -22.64
CA ILE A 74 1.10 -4.82 -21.83
C ILE A 74 -0.11 -5.66 -21.41
N VAL A 75 -0.31 -5.80 -20.11
CA VAL A 75 -1.41 -6.58 -19.51
C VAL A 75 -2.55 -5.71 -19.03
N ASP A 76 -2.27 -4.43 -18.75
CA ASP A 76 -3.25 -3.48 -18.25
C ASP A 76 -2.78 -2.05 -18.58
N VAL A 77 -3.68 -1.09 -18.54
CA VAL A 77 -3.36 0.33 -18.73
C VAL A 77 -4.05 1.13 -17.63
N LEU A 78 -3.25 1.85 -16.86
CA LEU A 78 -3.75 2.70 -15.80
C LEU A 78 -4.15 4.06 -16.38
N PRO A 79 -5.36 4.54 -16.04
CA PRO A 79 -5.81 5.85 -16.48
C PRO A 79 -4.99 6.96 -15.81
N LEU A 80 -5.08 8.15 -16.40
CA LEU A 80 -4.51 9.37 -15.84
C LEU A 80 -4.95 9.62 -14.39
N GLY A 81 -3.99 9.98 -13.54
CA GLY A 81 -4.22 10.25 -12.11
C GLY A 81 -4.46 9.01 -11.25
N ALA A 82 -4.24 7.80 -11.78
CA ALA A 82 -4.24 6.58 -10.99
C ALA A 82 -3.10 6.57 -9.95
N SER A 83 -3.27 5.77 -8.90
CA SER A 83 -2.23 5.52 -7.90
C SER A 83 -1.94 4.03 -7.82
N VAL A 84 -0.67 3.67 -7.82
CA VAL A 84 -0.20 2.28 -7.80
C VAL A 84 0.41 1.91 -6.46
N PRO A 85 0.09 0.74 -5.89
CA PRO A 85 0.85 0.20 -4.78
C PRO A 85 2.21 -0.29 -5.29
N VAL A 86 3.29 0.05 -4.60
CA VAL A 86 4.62 -0.50 -4.88
C VAL A 86 4.91 -1.58 -3.83
N ASN A 87 4.90 -2.84 -4.24
CA ASN A 87 5.21 -3.97 -3.35
C ASN A 87 6.72 -4.20 -3.25
N CYS A 88 7.37 -4.22 -4.41
CA CYS A 88 8.80 -4.41 -4.53
C CYS A 88 9.27 -3.78 -5.83
N GLN A 89 10.57 -3.53 -5.93
CA GLN A 89 11.21 -2.96 -7.12
C GLN A 89 12.24 -3.92 -7.70
N THR A 90 12.34 -3.93 -9.02
CA THR A 90 13.35 -4.72 -9.72
C THR A 90 14.01 -3.89 -10.81
N PRO A 91 15.32 -4.04 -11.04
CA PRO A 91 15.94 -3.46 -12.22
C PRO A 91 15.40 -4.12 -13.48
N GLY A 92 15.31 -3.35 -14.57
CA GLY A 92 14.87 -3.82 -15.88
C GLY A 92 15.32 -2.88 -17.00
N THR A 93 14.54 -2.80 -18.07
CA THR A 93 14.84 -1.88 -19.19
C THR A 93 14.73 -0.42 -18.74
N THR A 94 15.67 0.41 -19.18
CA THR A 94 15.61 1.87 -18.95
C THR A 94 14.48 2.50 -19.73
N VAL A 95 13.66 3.31 -19.04
CA VAL A 95 12.54 4.04 -19.61
C VAL A 95 12.67 5.52 -19.25
N SER A 96 12.50 6.39 -20.24
CA SER A 96 12.37 7.83 -20.02
C SER A 96 10.90 8.21 -19.93
N GLY A 97 10.54 8.89 -18.85
CA GLY A 97 9.20 9.34 -18.55
C GLY A 97 9.18 10.77 -18.01
N PRO A 98 8.01 11.25 -17.57
CA PRO A 98 7.81 12.62 -17.09
C PRO A 98 8.59 12.94 -15.81
N TYR A 99 8.94 11.93 -14.99
CA TYR A 99 9.74 12.13 -13.78
C TYR A 99 11.24 11.92 -13.99
N GLY A 100 11.68 11.58 -15.20
CA GLY A 100 13.08 11.37 -15.52
C GLY A 100 13.31 10.03 -16.22
N THR A 101 14.55 9.58 -16.21
CA THR A 101 14.94 8.29 -16.82
C THR A 101 15.30 7.32 -15.72
N SER A 102 14.54 6.24 -15.61
CA SER A 102 14.73 5.21 -14.57
C SER A 102 14.81 3.83 -15.22
N ASN A 103 15.67 2.98 -14.69
CA ASN A 103 15.75 1.56 -15.03
C ASN A 103 15.10 0.68 -13.96
N ILE A 104 14.34 1.30 -13.05
CA ILE A 104 13.64 0.65 -11.96
C ILE A 104 12.19 0.36 -12.38
N TRP A 105 11.74 -0.84 -12.05
CA TRP A 105 10.40 -1.32 -12.31
C TRP A 105 9.70 -1.66 -11.00
N ASP A 106 8.55 -1.05 -10.77
CA ASP A 106 7.71 -1.28 -9.60
C ASP A 106 6.76 -2.44 -9.84
N ASN A 107 6.78 -3.42 -8.94
CA ASN A 107 5.79 -4.48 -8.93
C ASN A 107 4.53 -4.02 -8.19
N ILE A 108 3.43 -3.92 -8.93
CA ILE A 108 2.11 -3.49 -8.42
C ILE A 108 1.22 -4.68 -8.03
N GLY A 109 1.78 -5.88 -8.00
CA GLY A 109 1.13 -7.13 -7.58
C GLY A 109 0.58 -7.94 -8.74
N ASN A 110 0.39 -9.25 -8.52
CA ASN A 110 -0.03 -10.21 -9.55
C ASN A 110 0.94 -10.32 -10.74
N GLY A 111 2.26 -10.18 -10.50
CA GLY A 111 3.26 -10.22 -11.57
C GLY A 111 3.16 -9.05 -12.56
N ARG A 112 2.52 -7.96 -12.14
CA ARG A 112 2.37 -6.74 -12.93
C ARG A 112 3.43 -5.72 -12.53
N PHE A 113 4.05 -5.11 -13.53
CA PHE A 113 5.13 -4.17 -13.36
C PHE A 113 4.85 -2.86 -14.09
N VAL A 114 5.23 -1.75 -13.48
CA VAL A 114 5.18 -0.42 -14.07
C VAL A 114 6.56 0.24 -13.99
N ALA A 115 6.83 1.18 -14.88
CA ALA A 115 8.10 1.90 -14.86
C ALA A 115 8.05 3.04 -13.84
N ASP A 116 9.04 3.09 -12.95
CA ASP A 116 9.18 4.12 -11.92
C ASP A 116 9.30 5.54 -12.52
N ALA A 117 9.80 5.65 -13.76
CA ALA A 117 9.84 6.91 -14.53
C ALA A 117 8.48 7.63 -14.70
N TYR A 118 7.37 6.91 -14.46
CA TYR A 118 6.00 7.45 -14.51
C TYR A 118 5.32 7.50 -13.14
N VAL A 119 5.95 7.04 -12.08
CA VAL A 119 5.41 7.00 -10.73
C VAL A 119 6.09 8.07 -9.88
N LYS A 120 5.30 8.88 -9.16
CA LYS A 120 5.84 9.92 -8.28
C LYS A 120 6.24 9.33 -6.93
N THR A 121 7.33 8.58 -6.93
CA THR A 121 7.96 8.01 -5.73
C THR A 121 8.71 9.07 -4.91
N GLY A 122 9.15 10.15 -5.57
CA GLY A 122 9.88 11.26 -4.94
C GLY A 122 11.38 10.99 -4.79
N SER A 123 11.90 9.94 -5.41
CA SER A 123 13.33 9.60 -5.46
C SER A 123 13.63 8.81 -6.72
N ASP A 124 14.77 9.06 -7.38
CA ASP A 124 15.23 8.30 -8.55
C ASP A 124 15.83 6.91 -8.19
N GLY A 125 15.54 6.44 -6.97
CA GLY A 125 16.15 5.25 -6.37
C GLY A 125 15.09 4.36 -5.74
N TYR A 126 15.55 3.24 -5.17
CA TYR A 126 14.66 2.22 -4.60
C TYR A 126 13.90 2.76 -3.36
N VAL A 127 12.63 3.12 -3.52
CA VAL A 127 11.71 3.45 -2.41
C VAL A 127 11.08 2.26 -1.68
N ALA A 128 11.30 1.05 -2.19
CA ALA A 128 10.69 -0.21 -1.78
C ALA A 128 11.74 -1.34 -1.87
N PRO A 129 11.58 -2.43 -1.12
CA PRO A 129 12.54 -3.54 -1.14
C PRO A 129 12.66 -4.15 -2.54
N ARG A 130 13.77 -4.84 -2.80
CA ARG A 130 13.96 -5.52 -4.09
C ARG A 130 13.05 -6.74 -4.22
N CYS A 131 12.50 -6.94 -5.42
CA CYS A 131 11.83 -8.18 -5.76
C CYS A 131 12.85 -9.33 -5.71
N GLY A 132 12.48 -10.43 -5.04
CA GLY A 132 13.31 -11.61 -4.82
C GLY A 132 13.14 -12.68 -5.89
#